data_AF-A9VEP4-F1
#
_entry.id   AF-A9VEP4-F1
#
_cell.length_a   1.000
_cell.length_b   1.000
_cell.length_c   1.000
_cell.angle_alpha   90.00
_cell.angle_beta   90.00
_cell.angle_gamma   90.00
#
_symmetry.space_group_name_H-M   'P 1'
#
loop_
_entity.id
_entity.type
_entity.pdbx_description
1 polymer ?
#
loop_
_entity_poly.entity_id
_entity_poly.type
_entity_poly.pdbx_seq_one_letter_code
_entity_poly.pdbx_strand_id
1 'polypeptide(L)'
;MTTEKLGRSDKTTFEADLEQLMQQIDVMKSQTEKMIKATNTWLEPNPNRRLEASLAKRFSRGSTQRATELEALGLTCLEAAEAFGAHSHYAQALAAMGRVDTELGERWHHLTAVVNERFQTPMRTFISSDIKNAN
;
A
#
# COMPACT_ATOMS: atom_id res chain seq x y z
N MET A 1 -43.69 -43.69 23.03
CA MET A 1 -42.24 -43.85 22.82
C MET A 1 -41.84 -42.90 21.71
N THR A 2 -41.06 -41.87 22.00
CA THR A 2 -40.41 -41.08 20.96
C THR A 2 -39.11 -40.56 21.54
N THR A 3 -38.08 -41.38 21.40
CA THR A 3 -36.70 -41.09 21.78
C THR A 3 -36.11 -40.13 20.75
N GLU A 4 -35.76 -38.94 21.22
CA GLU A 4 -34.96 -37.94 20.52
C GLU A 4 -33.70 -38.58 19.92
N LYS A 5 -33.51 -38.39 18.62
CA LYS A 5 -32.22 -38.57 17.91
C LYS A 5 -31.81 -37.25 17.29
N LEU A 6 -31.62 -36.22 18.10
CA LEU A 6 -30.82 -35.04 17.75
C LEU A 6 -29.60 -35.08 18.67
N GLY A 7 -28.38 -35.01 18.14
CA GLY A 7 -27.20 -34.89 19.01
C GLY A 7 -25.90 -35.49 18.49
N ARG A 8 -25.94 -36.34 17.46
CA ARG A 8 -24.71 -36.89 16.86
C ARG A 8 -24.45 -36.38 15.44
N SER A 9 -25.49 -36.32 14.59
CA SER A 9 -25.38 -35.78 13.23
C SER A 9 -25.08 -34.29 13.24
N ASP A 10 -25.85 -33.52 14.03
CA ASP A 10 -25.71 -32.06 14.11
C ASP A 10 -24.37 -31.61 14.71
N LYS A 11 -23.79 -32.46 15.57
CA LYS A 11 -22.50 -32.18 16.23
C LYS A 11 -21.33 -32.37 15.26
N THR A 12 -21.37 -33.41 14.42
CA THR A 12 -20.35 -33.66 13.39
C THR A 12 -20.42 -32.66 12.23
N THR A 13 -21.61 -32.18 11.86
CA THR A 13 -21.74 -31.13 10.84
C THR A 13 -21.23 -29.79 11.37
N PHE A 14 -21.53 -29.46 12.63
CA PHE A 14 -21.05 -28.25 13.27
C PHE A 14 -19.52 -28.20 13.39
N GLU A 15 -18.87 -29.32 13.73
CA GLU A 15 -17.40 -29.41 13.76
C GLU A 15 -16.77 -29.20 12.37
N ALA A 16 -17.36 -29.80 11.32
CA ALA A 16 -16.89 -29.63 9.94
C ALA A 16 -17.07 -28.18 9.44
N ASP A 17 -18.20 -27.54 9.76
CA ASP A 17 -18.47 -26.15 9.39
C ASP A 17 -17.48 -25.19 10.08
N LEU A 18 -17.15 -25.44 11.34
CA LEU A 18 -16.18 -24.65 12.10
C LEU A 18 -14.77 -24.80 11.51
N GLU A 19 -14.35 -26.02 11.17
CA GLU A 19 -13.06 -26.27 10.53
C GLU A 19 -12.96 -25.57 9.17
N GLN A 20 -14.04 -25.57 8.38
CA GLN A 20 -14.09 -24.83 7.13
C GLN A 20 -13.96 -23.32 7.34
N LEU A 21 -14.62 -22.76 8.36
CA LEU A 21 -14.51 -21.34 8.70
C LEU A 21 -13.09 -20.96 9.14
N MET A 22 -12.43 -21.80 9.95
CA MET A 22 -11.04 -21.58 10.35
C MET A 22 -10.10 -21.56 9.13
N GLN A 23 -10.27 -22.50 8.20
CA GLN A 23 -9.49 -22.51 6.95
C GLN A 23 -9.73 -21.23 6.12
N GLN A 24 -10.96 -20.74 6.06
CA GLN A 24 -11.27 -19.49 5.36
C GLN A 24 -10.60 -18.28 6.03
N ILE A 25 -10.55 -18.22 7.36
CA ILE A 25 -9.86 -17.17 8.11
C ILE A 25 -8.36 -17.18 7.80
N ASP A 26 -7.73 -18.35 7.79
CA ASP A 26 -6.30 -18.48 7.46
C ASP A 26 -5.98 -18.07 6.02
N VAL A 27 -6.83 -18.48 5.06
CA VAL A 27 -6.71 -18.03 3.67
C VAL A 27 -6.86 -16.51 3.58
N MET A 28 -7.86 -15.94 4.25
CA MET A 28 -8.12 -14.50 4.24
C MET A 28 -6.93 -13.72 4.81
N LYS A 29 -6.36 -14.18 5.92
CA LYS A 29 -5.14 -13.63 6.51
C LYS A 29 -3.99 -13.63 5.52
N SER A 30 -3.67 -14.80 4.96
CA SER A 30 -2.55 -14.96 4.03
C SER A 30 -2.68 -14.07 2.80
N GLN A 31 -3.88 -13.98 2.21
CA GLN A 31 -4.11 -13.14 1.03
C GLN A 31 -4.00 -11.65 1.37
N THR A 32 -4.53 -11.24 2.53
CA THR A 32 -4.44 -9.84 2.98
C THR A 32 -2.98 -9.43 3.22
N GLU A 33 -2.19 -10.27 3.89
CA GLU A 33 -0.75 -10.03 4.10
C GLU A 33 0.01 -9.91 2.77
N LYS A 34 -0.31 -10.76 1.78
CA LYS A 34 0.27 -10.67 0.43
C LYS A 34 -0.07 -9.35 -0.26
N MET A 35 -1.34 -8.92 -0.21
CA MET A 35 -1.76 -7.65 -0.80
C MET A 35 -1.09 -6.44 -0.15
N ILE A 36 -1.00 -6.43 1.20
CA ILE A 36 -0.27 -5.41 1.96
C ILE A 36 1.19 -5.35 1.48
N LYS A 37 1.87 -6.50 1.38
CA LYS A 37 3.27 -6.57 0.95
C LYS A 37 3.45 -6.07 -0.48
N ALA A 38 2.64 -6.55 -1.43
CA ALA A 38 2.68 -6.12 -2.82
C ALA A 38 2.49 -4.61 -2.97
N THR A 39 1.53 -4.04 -2.24
CA THR A 39 1.25 -2.60 -2.25
C THR A 39 2.41 -1.80 -1.66
N ASN A 40 3.06 -2.28 -0.58
CA ASN A 40 4.24 -1.60 -0.03
C ASN A 40 5.42 -1.60 -1.01
N THR A 41 5.63 -2.70 -1.74
CA THR A 41 6.65 -2.77 -2.80
C THR A 41 6.32 -1.86 -3.97
N TRP A 42 5.04 -1.73 -4.35
CA TRP A 42 4.63 -0.84 -5.43
C TRP A 42 4.78 0.65 -5.06
N LEU A 43 4.37 1.05 -3.85
CA LEU A 43 4.50 2.44 -3.39
C LEU A 43 5.96 2.89 -3.22
N GLU A 44 6.83 1.98 -2.79
CA GLU A 44 8.25 2.25 -2.62
C GLU A 44 9.05 1.01 -3.09
N PRO A 45 9.43 0.94 -4.37
CA PRO A 45 10.15 -0.20 -4.94
C PRO A 45 11.52 -0.43 -4.30
N ASN A 46 12.17 0.63 -3.82
CA ASN A 46 13.49 0.54 -3.24
C ASN A 46 13.44 -0.08 -1.83
N PRO A 47 14.06 -1.26 -1.61
CA PRO A 47 14.02 -1.95 -0.32
C PRO A 47 14.68 -1.16 0.82
N ASN A 48 15.74 -0.41 0.54
CA ASN A 48 16.44 0.38 1.55
C ASN A 48 15.55 1.54 2.02
N ARG A 49 14.89 2.23 1.09
CA ARG A 49 13.93 3.29 1.41
C ARG A 49 12.74 2.78 2.21
N ARG A 50 12.22 1.58 1.89
CA ARG A 50 11.17 0.93 2.72
C ARG A 50 11.63 0.64 4.15
N LEU A 51 12.87 0.16 4.31
CA LEU A 51 13.43 -0.14 5.62
C LEU A 51 13.62 1.15 6.43
N GLU A 52 14.16 2.21 5.83
CA GLU A 52 14.29 3.52 6.44
C GLU A 52 12.94 4.07 6.92
N ALA A 53 11.91 4.03 6.06
CA ALA A 53 10.57 4.49 6.42
C ALA A 53 9.98 3.70 7.59
N SER A 54 10.21 2.37 7.62
CA SER A 54 9.78 1.51 8.72
C SER A 54 10.49 1.86 10.03
N LEU A 55 11.78 2.17 10.00
CA LEU A 55 12.55 2.60 11.16
C LEU A 55 12.12 3.99 11.63
N ALA A 56 11.96 4.95 10.72
CA ALA A 56 11.52 6.31 11.05
C ALA A 56 10.18 6.29 11.80
N LYS A 57 9.23 5.48 11.34
CA LYS A 57 7.93 5.27 12.00
C LYS A 57 8.08 4.70 13.41
N ARG A 58 9.01 3.76 13.63
CA ARG A 58 9.27 3.18 14.97
C ARG A 58 9.88 4.17 15.96
N PHE A 59 10.65 5.13 15.47
CA PHE A 59 11.29 6.15 16.30
C PHE A 59 10.50 7.45 16.38
N SER A 60 9.25 7.47 15.90
CA SER A 60 8.40 8.68 15.81
C SER A 60 9.10 9.87 15.15
N ARG A 61 10.08 9.60 14.28
CA ARG A 61 10.72 10.64 13.49
C ARG A 61 9.76 11.00 12.37
N GLY A 62 9.49 12.30 12.22
CA GLY A 62 8.66 12.78 11.13
C GLY A 62 9.16 12.23 9.81
N SER A 63 8.25 11.71 8.99
CA SER A 63 8.56 11.36 7.61
C SER A 63 8.66 12.66 6.83
N THR A 64 9.87 13.10 6.48
CA THR A 64 10.01 14.17 5.50
C THR A 64 9.51 13.63 4.16
N GLN A 65 8.56 14.33 3.56
CA GLN A 65 8.10 14.01 2.21
C GLN A 65 9.27 14.29 1.27
N ARG A 66 9.94 13.23 0.82
CA ARG A 66 11.06 13.32 -0.11
C ARG A 66 10.50 13.54 -1.52
N ALA A 67 11.21 14.32 -2.33
CA ALA A 67 10.91 14.41 -3.76
C ALA A 67 10.91 13.00 -4.38
N THR A 68 9.91 12.74 -5.20
CA THR A 68 9.84 11.57 -6.07
C THR A 68 10.92 11.66 -7.14
N GLU A 69 11.26 10.52 -7.72
CA GLU A 69 12.19 10.47 -8.86
C GLU A 69 11.64 11.27 -10.05
N LEU A 70 10.31 11.33 -10.18
CA LEU A 70 9.60 12.17 -11.16
C LEU A 70 9.82 13.65 -10.90
N GLU A 71 9.64 14.12 -9.67
CA GLU A 71 9.90 15.53 -9.30
C GLU A 71 11.36 15.92 -9.50
N ALA A 72 12.30 15.02 -9.17
CA ALA A 72 13.73 15.25 -9.37
C ALA A 72 14.11 15.38 -10.85
N LEU A 73 13.56 14.51 -11.70
CA LEU A 73 13.74 14.60 -13.15
C LEU A 73 13.09 15.88 -13.69
N GLY A 74 11.85 16.17 -13.27
CA GLY A 74 11.11 17.34 -13.69
C GLY A 74 11.85 18.64 -13.38
N LEU A 75 12.40 18.76 -12.17
CA LEU A 75 13.22 19.89 -11.77
C LEU A 75 14.47 20.03 -12.66
N THR A 76 15.17 18.93 -12.93
CA THR A 76 16.35 18.93 -13.81
C THR A 76 16.00 19.41 -15.22
N CYS A 77 14.85 19.00 -15.76
CA CYS A 77 14.36 19.45 -17.05
C CYS A 77 14.01 20.94 -17.06
N LEU A 78 13.41 21.46 -15.98
CA LEU A 78 13.07 22.87 -15.83
C LEU A 78 14.32 23.76 -15.72
N GLU A 79 15.31 23.35 -14.91
CA GLU A 79 16.60 24.04 -14.78
C GLU A 79 17.35 24.06 -16.13
N ALA A 80 17.35 22.94 -16.85
CA ALA A 80 17.94 22.88 -18.18
C ALA A 80 17.22 23.79 -19.19
N ALA A 81 15.88 23.81 -19.16
CA ALA A 81 15.09 24.70 -20.01
C ALA A 81 15.41 26.18 -19.75
N GLU A 82 15.56 26.56 -18.48
CA GLU A 82 15.97 27.93 -18.11
C GLU A 82 17.36 28.27 -18.65
N ALA A 83 18.33 27.36 -18.50
CA ALA A 83 19.68 27.55 -19.01
C ALA A 83 19.76 27.68 -20.53
N PHE A 84 18.91 26.97 -21.28
CA PHE A 84 18.86 27.07 -22.75
C PHE A 84 18.12 28.30 -23.28
N GLY A 85 17.32 28.96 -22.42
CA GLY A 85 16.59 30.19 -22.76
C GLY A 85 15.30 29.96 -23.57
N ALA A 86 14.30 30.82 -23.31
CA ALA A 86 12.92 30.65 -23.80
C ALA A 86 12.75 30.68 -25.33
N HIS A 87 13.74 31.19 -26.08
CA HIS A 87 13.70 31.22 -27.54
C HIS A 87 14.06 29.90 -28.20
N SER A 88 14.61 28.94 -27.45
CA SER A 88 14.93 27.61 -27.96
C SER A 88 13.69 26.71 -27.94
N HIS A 89 13.35 26.12 -29.09
CA HIS A 89 12.32 25.09 -29.16
C HIS A 89 12.65 23.88 -28.28
N TYR A 90 13.94 23.57 -28.11
CA TYR A 90 14.38 22.51 -27.20
C TYR A 90 14.11 22.86 -25.74
N ALA A 91 14.38 24.11 -25.33
CA ALA A 91 14.04 24.59 -23.99
C ALA A 91 12.53 24.50 -23.71
N GLN A 92 11.70 24.88 -24.68
CA GLN A 92 10.24 24.79 -24.55
C GLN A 92 9.77 23.33 -24.38
N ALA A 93 10.37 22.39 -25.12
CA ALA A 93 10.07 20.97 -24.97
C ALA A 93 10.48 20.43 -23.58
N LEU A 94 11.68 20.79 -23.10
CA LEU A 94 12.15 20.43 -21.77
C LEU A 94 11.27 21.02 -20.66
N ALA A 95 10.84 22.28 -20.81
CA ALA A 95 9.93 22.91 -19.85
C ALA A 95 8.56 22.22 -19.82
N ALA A 96 8.03 21.80 -20.97
CA ALA A 96 6.77 21.06 -21.04
C ALA A 96 6.89 19.69 -20.35
N MET A 97 7.95 18.94 -20.66
CA MET A 97 8.23 17.65 -20.01
C MET A 97 8.40 17.82 -18.49
N GLY A 98 9.21 18.79 -18.06
CA GLY A 98 9.48 19.01 -16.64
C GLY A 98 8.22 19.31 -15.83
N ARG A 99 7.29 20.11 -16.37
CA ARG A 99 6.00 20.38 -15.74
C ARG A 99 5.14 19.12 -15.58
N VAL A 100 5.09 18.29 -16.61
CA VAL A 100 4.31 17.02 -16.58
C VAL A 100 4.88 16.08 -15.53
N ASP A 101 6.21 15.94 -15.46
CA ASP A 101 6.86 15.05 -14.48
C ASP A 101 6.66 15.55 -13.04
N THR A 102 6.77 16.86 -12.80
CA THR A 102 6.46 17.45 -11.50
C THR A 102 5.00 17.20 -11.09
N GLU A 103 4.05 17.45 -11.99
CA GLU A 103 2.62 17.20 -11.71
C GLU A 103 2.36 15.71 -11.44
N LEU A 104 3.01 14.81 -12.19
CA LEU A 104 2.87 13.37 -11.97
C LEU A 104 3.41 12.95 -10.61
N GLY A 105 4.52 13.55 -10.16
CA GLY A 105 5.07 13.32 -8.82
C GLY A 105 4.14 13.80 -7.70
N GLU A 106 3.52 14.97 -7.85
CA GLU A 106 2.50 15.46 -6.90
C GLU A 106 1.29 14.51 -6.83
N ARG A 107 0.80 14.06 -8.00
CA ARG A 107 -0.29 13.08 -8.07
C ARG A 107 0.11 11.75 -7.44
N TRP A 108 1.38 11.33 -7.57
CA TRP A 108 1.90 10.13 -6.94
C TRP A 108 1.92 10.24 -5.41
N HIS A 109 2.29 11.40 -4.86
CA HIS A 109 2.19 11.67 -3.42
C HIS A 109 0.76 11.57 -2.93
N HIS A 110 -0.18 12.18 -3.64
CA HIS A 110 -1.61 12.11 -3.32
C HIS A 110 -2.11 10.65 -3.34
N LEU A 111 -1.77 9.89 -4.39
CA LEU A 111 -2.10 8.47 -4.49
C LEU A 111 -1.53 7.67 -3.30
N THR A 112 -0.28 7.93 -2.94
CA THR A 112 0.40 7.28 -1.81
C THR A 112 -0.32 7.57 -0.49
N ALA A 113 -0.74 8.82 -0.26
CA ALA A 113 -1.51 9.21 0.92
C ALA A 113 -2.87 8.47 0.99
N VAL A 114 -3.61 8.48 -0.13
CA VAL A 114 -4.92 7.82 -0.24
C VAL A 114 -4.79 6.31 -0.01
N VAL A 115 -3.81 5.64 -0.63
CA VAL A 115 -3.59 4.19 -0.45
C VAL A 115 -3.20 3.88 1.00
N ASN A 116 -2.40 4.73 1.64
CA ASN A 116 -2.03 4.53 3.04
C ASN A 116 -3.24 4.66 3.98
N GLU A 117 -4.08 5.66 3.76
CA GLU A 117 -5.27 5.93 4.57
C GLU A 117 -6.38 4.90 4.33
N ARG A 118 -6.71 4.63 3.06
CA ARG A 118 -7.90 3.87 2.66
C ARG A 118 -7.67 2.37 2.53
N PHE A 119 -6.41 1.94 2.41
CA PHE A 119 -6.08 0.52 2.20
C PHE A 119 -5.09 -0.01 3.24
N GLN A 120 -3.86 0.50 3.30
CA GLN A 120 -2.81 -0.07 4.17
C GLN A 120 -3.19 -0.05 5.66
N THR A 121 -3.72 1.07 6.14
CA THR A 121 -4.06 1.22 7.56
C THR A 121 -5.21 0.29 7.97
N PRO A 122 -6.38 0.29 7.28
CA PRO A 122 -7.47 -0.64 7.57
C PRO A 122 -7.06 -2.11 7.48
N MET A 123 -6.31 -2.51 6.44
CA MET A 123 -5.89 -3.91 6.27
C MET A 123 -4.93 -4.36 7.37
N ARG A 124 -4.03 -3.49 7.84
CA ARG A 124 -3.17 -3.81 9.00
C ARG A 124 -3.98 -3.93 10.28
N THR A 125 -4.95 -3.04 10.51
CA THR A 125 -5.85 -3.12 11.66
C THR A 125 -6.64 -4.43 11.63
N PHE A 126 -7.24 -4.77 10.50
CA PHE A 126 -7.98 -6.01 10.28
C PHE A 126 -7.14 -7.26 10.63
N ILE A 127 -5.89 -7.31 10.17
CA ILE A 127 -4.99 -8.43 10.49
C ILE A 127 -4.56 -8.45 11.96
N SER A 128 -4.33 -7.28 12.56
CA SER A 128 -3.81 -7.17 13.93
C SER A 128 -4.87 -7.26 15.02
N SER A 129 -6.13 -7.00 14.69
CA SER A 129 -7.30 -7.04 15.58
C SER A 129 -8.20 -8.20 15.21
N ASP A 130 -8.90 -8.09 14.08
CA ASP A 130 -10.09 -8.91 13.81
C ASP A 130 -9.71 -10.37 13.55
N ILE A 131 -8.68 -10.59 12.73
CA ILE A 131 -8.16 -11.93 12.45
C ILE A 131 -7.49 -12.55 13.68
N LYS A 132 -6.81 -11.76 14.52
CA LYS A 132 -6.21 -12.28 15.76
C LYS A 132 -7.25 -12.65 16.81
N ASN A 133 -8.39 -11.99 16.81
CA ASN A 133 -9.49 -12.28 17.73
C ASN A 133 -10.36 -13.45 17.24
N ALA A 134 -10.31 -13.77 15.94
CA ALA A 134 -11.07 -14.86 15.32
C ALA A 134 -10.34 -16.21 15.31
N ASN A 135 -9.00 -16.21 15.47
CA ASN A 135 -8.15 -17.39 15.66
C ASN A 135 -7.86 -17.63 17.14
#